data_AF-A0A9N9JED1-F1
#
_entry.id   AF-A0A9N9JED1-F1
#
_cell.length_a   1.000
_cell.length_b   1.000
_cell.length_c   1.000
_cell.angle_alpha   90.00
_cell.angle_beta   90.00
_cell.angle_gamma   90.00
#
_symmetry.space_group_name_H-M   'P 1'
#
loop_
_entity.id
_entity.type
_entity.pdbx_description
1 polymer ?
#
loop_
_entity_poly.entity_id
_entity_poly.type
_entity_poly.pdbx_seq_one_letter_code
_entity_poly.pdbx_strand_id
1 'polypeptide(L)'
;TKIKDYITRLIYCDMLGYNVEFGHIHAVKLTQSAKGLWDKRDLRSSNHLEVCSALTALCHVMNADMIPAVFNLVEEKLSHPKDLVRKKAIMVFNRLFHNAPDLMTHLDEKFRHMLSNRDPGVLCAILCLFVDFVK
;
A
#
# COMPACT_ATOMS: atom_id res chain seq x y z
N THR A 1 -10.08 -16.67 -2.48
CA THR A 1 -11.50 -17.03 -2.24
C THR A 1 -12.33 -16.22 -3.20
N LYS A 2 -13.43 -16.75 -3.77
CA LYS A 2 -14.26 -16.06 -4.78
C LYS A 2 -14.65 -14.62 -4.38
N ILE A 3 -14.84 -14.37 -3.09
CA ILE A 3 -15.14 -13.06 -2.50
C ILE A 3 -14.00 -12.03 -2.63
N LYS A 4 -12.73 -12.46 -2.59
CA LYS A 4 -11.57 -11.56 -2.78
C LYS A 4 -11.49 -11.06 -4.22
N ASP A 5 -11.59 -11.97 -5.18
CA ASP A 5 -11.59 -11.63 -6.62
C ASP A 5 -12.75 -10.68 -6.97
N TYR A 6 -13.90 -10.89 -6.32
CA TYR A 6 -15.06 -10.02 -6.45
C TYR A 6 -14.80 -8.60 -5.95
N ILE A 7 -14.15 -8.45 -4.79
CA ILE A 7 -13.80 -7.12 -4.25
C ILE A 7 -12.72 -6.43 -5.08
N THR A 8 -11.71 -7.16 -5.57
CA THR A 8 -10.72 -6.59 -6.51
C THR A 8 -11.40 -6.05 -7.77
N ARG A 9 -12.38 -6.78 -8.30
CA ARG A 9 -13.18 -6.33 -9.46
C ARG A 9 -14.07 -5.12 -9.13
N LEU A 10 -14.65 -5.06 -7.93
CA LEU A 10 -15.41 -3.89 -7.47
C LEU A 10 -14.54 -2.65 -7.34
N ILE A 11 -13.34 -2.77 -6.75
CA ILE A 11 -12.37 -1.68 -6.65
C ILE A 11 -11.96 -1.21 -8.05
N TYR A 12 -11.75 -2.14 -8.99
CA TYR A 12 -11.42 -1.79 -10.37
C TYR A 12 -12.58 -1.05 -11.08
N CYS A 13 -13.82 -1.51 -10.90
CA CYS A 13 -14.99 -0.82 -11.45
C CYS A 13 -15.15 0.59 -10.87
N ASP A 14 -14.91 0.77 -9.56
CA ASP A 14 -14.91 2.08 -8.90
C ASP A 14 -13.84 3.02 -9.48
N MET A 15 -12.61 2.50 -9.68
CA MET A 15 -11.50 3.25 -10.31
C MET A 15 -11.81 3.69 -11.75
N LEU A 16 -12.68 2.96 -12.46
CA LEU A 16 -13.16 3.33 -13.79
C LEU A 16 -14.37 4.29 -13.75
N GLY A 17 -14.84 4.67 -12.56
CA GLY A 17 -15.96 5.61 -12.36
C GLY A 17 -17.34 4.96 -12.35
N TYR A 18 -17.44 3.64 -12.26
CA TYR A 18 -18.73 2.96 -12.14
C TYR A 18 -19.23 2.96 -10.70
N ASN A 19 -20.54 3.16 -10.51
CA ASN A 19 -21.15 3.05 -9.19
C ASN A 19 -21.12 1.57 -8.72
N VAL A 20 -20.44 1.34 -7.60
CA VAL A 20 -20.29 0.02 -6.96
C VAL A 20 -20.85 -0.04 -5.53
N GLU A 21 -21.79 0.84 -5.19
CA GLU A 21 -22.31 1.01 -3.83
C GLU A 21 -22.89 -0.29 -3.22
N PHE A 22 -23.45 -1.16 -4.06
CA PHE A 22 -23.92 -2.51 -3.69
C PHE A 22 -22.81 -3.42 -3.13
N GLY A 23 -21.56 -3.16 -3.51
CA GLY A 23 -20.38 -3.92 -3.12
C GLY A 23 -19.74 -3.45 -1.81
N HIS A 24 -20.07 -2.25 -1.33
CA HIS A 24 -19.40 -1.61 -0.18
C HIS A 24 -19.58 -2.40 1.12
N ILE A 25 -20.77 -2.90 1.40
CA ILE A 25 -21.03 -3.71 2.61
C ILE A 25 -20.21 -5.00 2.59
N HIS A 26 -20.03 -5.62 1.42
CA HIS A 26 -19.20 -6.81 1.28
C HIS A 26 -17.72 -6.50 1.43
N ALA A 27 -17.26 -5.35 0.93
CA ALA A 27 -15.90 -4.86 1.14
C ALA A 27 -15.63 -4.60 2.64
N VAL A 28 -16.53 -3.91 3.34
CA VAL A 28 -16.45 -3.65 4.79
C VAL A 28 -16.49 -4.95 5.60
N LYS A 29 -17.37 -5.89 5.23
CA LYS A 29 -17.44 -7.18 5.92
C LYS A 29 -16.18 -8.01 5.71
N LEU A 30 -15.55 -7.89 4.55
CA LEU A 30 -14.24 -8.49 4.30
C LEU A 30 -13.16 -7.82 5.16
N THR A 31 -13.09 -6.49 5.21
CA THR A 31 -12.06 -5.81 6.02
C THR A 31 -12.21 -6.11 7.52
N GLN A 32 -13.45 -6.25 8.00
CA GLN A 32 -13.74 -6.62 9.40
C GLN A 32 -13.39 -8.08 9.71
N SER A 33 -13.79 -9.03 8.84
CA SER A 33 -13.50 -10.46 9.03
C SER A 33 -12.03 -10.80 8.80
N ALA A 34 -11.33 -9.95 8.08
CA ALA A 34 -9.98 -10.21 7.64
C ALA A 34 -8.96 -9.37 8.43
N LYS A 35 -9.21 -9.11 9.73
CA LYS A 35 -8.22 -8.49 10.63
C LYS A 35 -6.89 -9.29 10.57
N GLY A 36 -5.89 -8.77 9.85
CA GLY A 36 -4.49 -9.20 9.85
C GLY A 36 -4.03 -10.32 8.88
N LEU A 37 -4.92 -11.03 8.18
CA LEU A 37 -4.53 -12.27 7.47
C LEU A 37 -4.30 -12.14 5.95
N TRP A 38 -4.98 -11.22 5.27
CA TRP A 38 -4.92 -11.07 3.81
C TRP A 38 -3.74 -10.20 3.38
N ASP A 39 -3.47 -9.10 4.09
CA ASP A 39 -2.33 -8.23 3.81
C ASP A 39 -1.02 -9.01 3.82
N LYS A 40 -0.79 -9.84 4.85
CA LYS A 40 0.47 -10.58 4.98
C LYS A 40 0.68 -11.61 3.88
N ARG A 41 -0.38 -12.30 3.48
CA ARG A 41 -0.31 -13.36 2.47
C ARG A 41 -0.21 -12.77 1.06
N ASP A 42 -1.02 -11.75 0.78
CA ASP A 42 -1.11 -11.17 -0.56
C ASP A 42 0.11 -10.25 -0.82
N LEU A 43 0.71 -9.62 0.21
CA LEU A 43 2.03 -8.96 0.11
C LEU A 43 3.20 -9.94 -0.12
N ARG A 44 3.03 -11.21 0.23
CA ARG A 44 4.02 -12.28 -0.02
C ARG A 44 3.81 -13.00 -1.36
N SER A 45 2.81 -12.60 -2.15
CA SER A 45 2.55 -13.22 -3.45
C SER A 45 3.69 -12.96 -4.44
N SER A 46 3.96 -13.94 -5.31
CA SER A 46 4.86 -13.78 -6.46
C SER A 46 4.21 -12.96 -7.58
N ASN A 47 2.89 -12.79 -7.56
CA ASN A 47 2.16 -11.99 -8.53
C ASN A 47 2.17 -10.51 -8.13
N HIS A 48 2.92 -9.70 -8.89
CA HIS A 48 3.06 -8.26 -8.59
C HIS A 48 1.73 -7.50 -8.64
N LEU A 49 0.71 -7.97 -9.37
CA LEU A 49 -0.62 -7.34 -9.39
C LEU A 49 -1.38 -7.57 -8.08
N GLU A 50 -1.24 -8.75 -7.49
CA GLU A 50 -1.81 -9.05 -6.16
C GLU A 50 -1.13 -8.19 -5.09
N VAL A 51 0.21 -8.09 -5.15
CA VAL A 51 0.97 -7.21 -4.26
C VAL A 51 0.55 -5.74 -4.41
N CYS A 52 0.38 -5.25 -5.64
CA CYS A 52 -0.07 -3.88 -5.90
C CYS A 52 -1.50 -3.63 -5.39
N SER A 53 -2.39 -4.61 -5.53
CA SER A 53 -3.76 -4.53 -5.04
C SER A 53 -3.78 -4.49 -3.51
N ALA A 54 -2.97 -5.33 -2.86
CA ALA A 54 -2.80 -5.34 -1.40
C ALA A 54 -2.25 -4.01 -0.88
N LEU A 55 -1.16 -3.50 -1.48
CA LEU A 55 -0.59 -2.18 -1.10
C LEU A 55 -1.59 -1.04 -1.31
N THR A 56 -2.36 -1.07 -2.41
CA THR A 56 -3.38 -0.05 -2.66
C THR A 56 -4.51 -0.12 -1.64
N ALA A 57 -5.00 -1.32 -1.29
CA ALA A 57 -6.00 -1.48 -0.24
C ALA A 57 -5.45 -0.99 1.12
N LEU A 58 -4.22 -1.37 1.46
CA LEU A 58 -3.55 -0.97 2.70
C LEU A 58 -3.46 0.55 2.84
N CYS A 59 -3.15 1.29 1.77
CA CYS A 59 -3.15 2.77 1.80
C CYS A 59 -4.46 3.37 2.33
N HIS A 60 -5.61 2.72 2.10
CA HIS A 60 -6.92 3.25 2.44
C HIS A 60 -7.42 2.78 3.81
N VAL A 61 -7.15 1.52 4.17
CA VAL A 61 -7.74 0.89 5.37
C VAL A 61 -6.82 0.86 6.59
N MET A 62 -5.55 1.21 6.44
CA MET A 62 -4.56 1.13 7.51
C MET A 62 -4.92 2.04 8.70
N ASN A 63 -4.82 1.47 9.91
CA ASN A 63 -4.96 2.14 11.18
C ASN A 63 -3.69 1.94 12.05
N ALA A 64 -3.60 2.62 13.19
CA ALA A 64 -2.45 2.56 14.08
C ALA A 64 -2.13 1.13 14.58
N ASP A 65 -3.15 0.34 14.91
CA ASP A 65 -3.00 -1.04 15.40
C ASP A 65 -2.38 -1.99 14.36
N MET A 66 -2.57 -1.71 13.07
CA MET A 66 -2.03 -2.52 11.98
C MET A 66 -0.56 -2.23 11.68
N ILE A 67 -0.05 -1.06 12.07
CA ILE A 67 1.29 -0.55 11.69
C ILE A 67 2.40 -1.57 11.99
N PRO A 68 2.54 -2.11 13.22
CA PRO A 68 3.65 -3.03 13.53
C PRO A 68 3.62 -4.32 12.70
N ALA A 69 2.42 -4.76 12.30
CA ALA A 69 2.23 -5.99 11.53
C ALA A 69 2.54 -5.82 10.04
N VAL A 70 2.38 -4.61 9.49
CA VAL A 70 2.55 -4.34 8.06
C VAL A 70 3.88 -3.65 7.73
N PHE A 71 4.47 -2.93 8.69
CA PHE A 71 5.66 -2.12 8.48
C PHE A 71 6.79 -2.87 7.76
N ASN A 72 7.28 -3.97 8.35
CA ASN A 72 8.39 -4.76 7.79
C ASN A 72 8.05 -5.35 6.42
N LEU A 73 6.78 -5.70 6.19
CA LEU A 73 6.34 -6.27 4.91
C LEU A 73 6.35 -5.22 3.80
N VAL A 74 5.90 -4.00 4.09
CA VAL A 74 5.90 -2.89 3.14
C VAL A 74 7.33 -2.41 2.89
N GLU A 75 8.17 -2.38 3.92
CA GLU A 75 9.59 -2.04 3.82
C GLU A 75 10.34 -2.95 2.85
N GLU A 76 10.08 -4.26 2.90
CA GLU A 76 10.65 -5.24 1.97
C GLU A 76 10.30 -4.89 0.52
N LYS A 77 9.09 -4.37 0.27
CA LYS A 77 8.61 -4.02 -1.09
C LYS A 77 9.23 -2.74 -1.65
N LEU A 78 9.92 -1.94 -0.86
CA LEU A 78 10.72 -0.82 -1.36
C LEU A 78 11.86 -1.29 -2.28
N SER A 79 12.34 -2.52 -2.14
CA SER A 79 13.42 -3.09 -2.96
C SER A 79 12.92 -4.02 -4.07
N HIS A 80 11.62 -4.04 -4.35
CA HIS A 80 11.03 -4.95 -5.33
C HIS A 80 11.48 -4.59 -6.77
N PRO A 81 11.75 -5.56 -7.68
CA PRO A 81 12.27 -5.27 -9.02
C PRO A 81 11.32 -4.43 -9.90
N LYS A 82 10.01 -4.51 -9.69
CA LYS A 82 9.00 -3.74 -10.42
C LYS A 82 8.78 -2.36 -9.80
N ASP A 83 8.94 -1.30 -10.60
CA ASP A 83 8.76 0.10 -10.18
C ASP A 83 7.37 0.37 -9.61
N LEU A 84 6.33 -0.19 -10.24
CA LEU A 84 4.95 -0.02 -9.79
C LEU A 84 4.74 -0.49 -8.34
N VAL A 85 5.37 -1.60 -7.95
CA VAL A 85 5.29 -2.11 -6.57
C VAL A 85 6.01 -1.16 -5.62
N ARG A 86 7.21 -0.69 -5.98
CA ARG A 86 7.98 0.28 -5.17
C ARG A 86 7.19 1.57 -4.97
N LYS A 87 6.60 2.12 -6.04
CA LYS A 87 5.72 3.29 -5.98
C LYS A 87 4.57 3.08 -4.99
N LYS A 88 3.88 1.93 -5.07
CA LYS A 88 2.76 1.62 -4.17
C LYS A 88 3.21 1.46 -2.72
N ALA A 89 4.38 0.88 -2.47
CA ALA A 89 4.96 0.78 -1.13
C ALA A 89 5.26 2.17 -0.54
N ILE A 90 5.83 3.08 -1.33
CA ILE A 90 6.07 4.47 -0.91
C ILE A 90 4.77 5.18 -0.55
N MET A 91 3.69 4.98 -1.32
CA MET A 91 2.38 5.57 -1.00
C MET A 91 1.84 5.09 0.35
N VAL A 92 2.05 3.82 0.72
CA VAL A 92 1.69 3.31 2.05
C VAL A 92 2.53 3.99 3.12
N PHE A 93 3.84 4.15 2.87
CA PHE A 93 4.72 4.87 3.76
C PHE A 93 4.30 6.34 3.97
N ASN A 94 3.77 7.02 2.95
CA ASN A 94 3.21 8.37 3.13
C ASN A 94 2.11 8.39 4.19
N ARG A 95 1.25 7.37 4.19
CA ARG A 95 0.19 7.22 5.20
C ARG A 95 0.75 6.81 6.56
N LEU A 96 1.82 6.02 6.62
CA LEU A 96 2.51 5.65 7.86
C LEU A 96 3.15 6.87 8.53
N PHE A 97 3.78 7.76 7.76
CA PHE A 97 4.43 8.96 8.28
C PHE A 97 3.47 9.82 9.10
N HIS A 98 2.25 10.04 8.59
CA HIS A 98 1.23 10.82 9.27
C HIS A 98 0.73 10.19 10.58
N ASN A 99 0.86 8.88 10.74
CA ASN A 99 0.37 8.15 11.93
C ASN A 99 1.48 7.86 12.95
N ALA A 100 2.72 7.65 12.49
CA ALA A 100 3.84 7.22 13.32
C ALA A 100 5.18 7.65 12.67
N PRO A 101 5.54 8.95 12.73
CA PRO A 101 6.73 9.48 12.07
C PRO A 101 8.03 8.89 12.65
N ASP A 102 8.05 8.57 13.94
CA ASP A 102 9.22 8.04 14.66
C ASP A 102 9.77 6.75 14.01
N LEU A 103 8.88 5.93 13.45
CA LEU A 103 9.24 4.67 12.82
C LEU A 103 10.00 4.85 11.49
N MET A 104 10.00 6.04 10.90
CA MET A 104 10.60 6.24 9.58
C MET A 104 12.08 6.61 9.58
N THR A 105 12.63 6.97 10.74
CA THR A 105 13.99 7.48 10.90
C THR A 105 15.09 6.56 10.33
N HIS A 106 14.90 5.24 10.36
CA HIS A 106 15.88 4.28 9.82
C HIS A 106 15.77 4.10 8.29
N LEU A 107 14.68 4.54 7.67
CA LEU A 107 14.44 4.40 6.23
C LEU A 107 15.00 5.56 5.41
N ASP A 108 15.57 6.56 6.08
CA ASP A 108 16.08 7.79 5.50
C ASP A 108 17.08 7.57 4.36
N GLU A 109 18.06 6.67 4.55
CA GLU A 109 19.02 6.34 3.48
C GLU A 109 18.35 5.60 2.31
N LYS A 110 17.42 4.69 2.63
CA LYS A 110 16.67 3.92 1.62
C LYS A 110 15.81 4.86 0.78
N PHE A 111 15.12 5.81 1.41
CA PHE A 111 14.33 6.85 0.73
C PHE A 111 15.20 7.78 -0.11
N ARG A 112 16.40 8.18 0.37
CA ARG A 112 17.36 8.95 -0.43
C ARG A 112 17.82 8.17 -1.66
N HIS A 113 18.16 6.90 -1.51
CA HIS A 113 18.50 6.05 -2.66
C HIS A 113 17.33 5.94 -3.65
N MET A 114 16.08 6.01 -3.17
CA MET A 114 14.90 5.96 -4.03
C MET A 114 14.76 7.18 -4.93
N LEU A 115 15.32 8.34 -4.57
CA LEU A 115 15.37 9.54 -5.43
C LEU A 115 16.25 9.34 -6.68
N SER A 116 17.09 8.30 -6.70
CA SER A 116 17.91 7.95 -7.86
C SER A 116 17.22 6.98 -8.83
N ASN A 117 15.94 6.64 -8.61
CA ASN A 117 15.20 5.76 -9.53
C ASN A 117 14.92 6.44 -10.87
N ARG A 118 14.94 5.66 -11.95
CA ARG A 118 14.60 6.16 -13.29
C ARG A 118 13.09 6.31 -13.53
N ASP A 119 12.27 5.59 -12.77
CA ASP A 119 10.82 5.63 -12.95
C ASP A 119 10.20 6.93 -12.38
N PRO A 120 9.53 7.74 -13.20
CA PRO A 120 8.95 9.01 -12.75
C PRO A 120 7.82 8.81 -11.73
N GLY A 121 7.13 7.67 -11.75
CA GLY A 121 6.07 7.35 -10.80
C GLY A 121 6.61 7.12 -9.39
N VAL A 122 7.74 6.41 -9.28
CA VAL A 122 8.49 6.21 -8.03
C VAL A 122 9.06 7.53 -7.53
N LEU A 123 9.67 8.33 -8.42
CA LEU A 123 10.21 9.65 -8.06
C LEU A 123 9.14 10.60 -7.52
N CYS A 124 7.99 10.68 -8.18
CA CYS A 124 6.89 11.51 -7.72
C CYS A 124 6.39 11.07 -6.32
N ALA A 125 6.21 9.77 -6.11
CA ALA A 125 5.76 9.25 -4.83
C ALA A 125 6.75 9.55 -3.69
N ILE A 126 8.05 9.38 -3.92
CA ILE A 126 9.06 9.63 -2.88
C ILE A 126 9.23 11.13 -2.62
N LEU A 127 9.12 11.98 -3.64
CA LEU A 127 9.15 13.43 -3.45
C LEU A 127 7.97 13.92 -2.60
N CYS A 128 6.76 13.41 -2.83
CA CYS A 128 5.61 13.72 -1.99
C CYS A 128 5.88 13.36 -0.51
N LEU A 129 6.48 12.19 -0.26
CA LEU A 129 6.88 11.78 1.08
C LEU A 129 7.89 12.75 1.69
N PHE A 130 8.96 13.12 0.96
CA PHE A 130 9.96 14.06 1.45
C PHE A 130 9.40 15.45 1.74
N VAL A 131 8.42 15.92 0.96
CA VAL A 131 7.74 17.20 1.24
C VAL A 131 7.00 17.11 2.57
N ASP A 132 6.37 15.98 2.87
CA ASP A 132 5.68 15.77 4.15
C ASP A 132 6.69 15.68 5.32
N PHE A 133 7.91 15.16 5.11
CA PHE A 133 8.98 15.15 6.12
C PHE A 133 9.53 16.54 6.49
N VAL A 134 9.49 17.50 5.55
CA VAL A 134 10.09 18.84 5.74
C VAL A 134 9.10 19.81 6.38
N LYS A 135 7.80 19.52 6.32
CA LYS A 135 6.74 20.34 6.92
C LYS A 135 6.56 20.03 8.40
#